data_AF-A0A535HM49-F1
#
_entry.id   AF-A0A535HM49-F1
#
_cell.length_a   1.000
_cell.length_b   1.000
_cell.length_c   1.000
_cell.angle_alpha   90.00
_cell.angle_beta   90.00
_cell.angle_gamma   90.00
#
_symmetry.space_group_name_H-M   'P 1'
#
loop_
_entity.id
_entity.type
_entity.pdbx_description
1 polymer ?
#
loop_
_entity_poly.entity_id
_entity_poly.type
_entity_poly.pdbx_seq_one_letter_code
_entity_poly.pdbx_strand_id
1 'polypeptide(L)'
;MTLADAPRVALAAVRLVNGGAALVLPRTLGHRLGIDPDANRAASYVLRLFGIRTVVIGLALVDKDPVVRANAVAVAAVVHASDAASAALAGLTGQLPRRAALTATAISSVNVALSLLARRAQIAAR
;
A
#
# COMPACT_ATOMS: atom_id res chain seq x y z
N MET A 1 7.61 -21.07 -8.69
CA MET A 1 7.67 -19.60 -8.67
C MET A 1 8.41 -19.18 -9.92
N THR A 2 7.72 -18.60 -10.90
CA THR A 2 8.34 -18.18 -12.17
C THR A 2 8.80 -16.73 -12.08
N LEU A 3 9.63 -16.24 -13.01
CA LEU A 3 10.02 -14.82 -13.05
C LEU A 3 8.80 -13.89 -13.19
N ALA A 4 7.70 -14.37 -13.79
CA ALA A 4 6.44 -13.65 -13.90
C ALA A 4 5.75 -13.42 -12.54
N ASP A 5 6.07 -14.21 -11.51
CA ASP A 5 5.53 -14.04 -10.15
C ASP A 5 6.26 -12.96 -9.35
N ALA A 6 7.48 -12.58 -9.72
CA ALA A 6 8.33 -11.70 -8.91
C ALA A 6 7.66 -10.35 -8.56
N PRO A 7 6.99 -9.64 -9.49
CA PRO A 7 6.29 -8.40 -9.16
C PRO A 7 5.16 -8.60 -8.14
N ARG A 8 4.41 -9.70 -8.25
CA ARG A 8 3.32 -10.04 -7.33
C ARG A 8 3.85 -10.37 -5.93
N VAL A 9 4.92 -11.15 -5.85
CA VAL A 9 5.55 -11.53 -4.58
C VAL A 9 6.18 -10.32 -3.90
N ALA A 10 6.89 -9.46 -4.64
CA ALA A 10 7.42 -8.20 -4.13
C ALA A 10 6.29 -7.30 -3.61
N LEU A 11 5.20 -7.17 -4.37
CA LEU A 11 4.02 -6.41 -3.98
C LEU A 11 3.38 -6.97 -2.70
N ALA A 12 3.30 -8.29 -2.56
CA ALA A 12 2.79 -8.93 -1.34
C ALA A 12 3.69 -8.64 -0.13
N ALA A 13 5.00 -8.79 -0.29
CA ALA A 13 5.97 -8.55 0.79
C ALA A 13 5.92 -7.10 1.28
N VAL A 14 5.95 -6.13 0.36
CA VAL A 14 5.84 -4.70 0.70
C VAL A 14 4.55 -4.43 1.48
N ARG A 15 3.44 -5.04 1.08
CA ARG A 15 2.15 -4.89 1.77
C ARG A 15 2.14 -5.46 3.17
N LEU A 16 2.64 -6.69 3.33
CA LEU A 16 2.66 -7.33 4.64
C LEU A 16 3.54 -6.56 5.62
N VAL A 17 4.71 -6.08 5.16
CA VAL A 17 5.62 -5.28 5.99
C VAL A 17 5.02 -3.91 6.33
N ASN A 18 4.61 -3.13 5.33
CA ASN A 18 4.12 -1.77 5.57
C ASN A 18 2.76 -1.78 6.28
N GLY A 19 1.86 -2.69 5.90
CA GLY A 19 0.57 -2.87 6.52
C GLY A 19 0.70 -3.37 7.96
N GLY A 20 1.57 -4.35 8.20
CA GLY A 20 1.87 -4.85 9.54
C GLY A 20 2.47 -3.76 10.44
N ALA A 21 3.44 -2.99 9.91
CA ALA A 21 4.01 -1.85 10.64
C ALA A 21 2.95 -0.78 10.96
N ALA A 22 2.05 -0.45 10.04
CA ALA A 22 0.97 0.50 10.27
C ALA A 22 -0.06 -0.01 11.30
N LEU A 23 -0.33 -1.32 11.31
CA LEU A 23 -1.28 -1.95 12.21
C LEU A 23 -0.74 -2.10 13.64
N VAL A 24 0.51 -2.56 13.78
CA VAL A 24 1.12 -2.89 15.08
C VAL A 24 1.86 -1.70 15.67
N LEU A 25 2.53 -0.90 14.83
CA LEU A 25 3.42 0.20 15.25
C LEU A 25 2.99 1.56 14.65
N PRO A 26 1.71 1.97 14.76
CA PRO A 26 1.22 3.18 14.07
C PRO A 26 1.91 4.47 14.53
N ARG A 27 2.28 4.58 15.81
CA ARG A 27 2.99 5.77 16.33
C ARG A 27 4.36 5.92 15.71
N THR A 28 5.14 4.83 15.69
CA THR A 28 6.48 4.80 15.08
C THR A 28 6.41 5.14 13.59
N LEU A 29 5.43 4.59 12.88
CA LEU A 29 5.24 4.90 11.47
C LEU A 29 4.80 6.36 11.26
N GLY A 30 3.88 6.87 12.09
CA GLY A 30 3.44 8.27 12.08
C GLY A 30 4.62 9.24 12.24
N HIS A 31 5.50 9.01 13.22
CA HIS A 31 6.69 9.85 13.41
C HIS A 31 7.63 9.84 12.19
N ARG A 32 7.83 8.68 11.55
CA ARG A 32 8.63 8.59 10.32
C ARG A 32 8.02 9.35 9.15
N LEU A 33 6.69 9.47 9.14
CA LEU A 33 5.94 10.26 8.18
C LEU A 33 5.84 11.74 8.61
N GLY A 34 6.49 12.17 9.70
CA GLY A 34 6.42 13.54 10.19
C GLY A 34 5.07 13.93 10.77
N ILE A 35 4.24 12.95 11.14
CA ILE A 35 2.99 13.15 11.88
C ILE A 35 3.33 13.08 13.37
N ASP A 36 2.89 14.06 14.15
CA ASP A 36 2.90 13.97 15.60
C ASP A 36 1.66 13.19 16.08
N PRO A 37 1.81 11.92 16.53
CA PRO A 37 0.69 11.08 16.94
C PRO A 37 0.09 11.52 18.28
N ASP A 38 0.82 12.31 19.08
CA ASP A 38 0.36 12.83 20.37
C ASP A 38 -0.49 14.09 20.18
N ALA A 39 -0.16 14.90 19.16
CA ALA A 39 -1.00 16.00 18.72
C ALA A 39 -2.29 15.52 18.01
N ASN A 40 -2.26 14.36 17.34
CA ASN A 40 -3.42 13.79 16.66
C ASN A 40 -3.56 12.27 16.90
N ARG A 41 -4.23 11.90 17.99
CA ARG A 41 -4.48 10.48 18.33
C ARG A 41 -5.29 9.73 17.27
N ALA A 42 -6.13 10.42 16.51
CA ALA A 42 -6.91 9.81 15.43
C ALA A 42 -6.02 9.29 14.30
N ALA A 43 -4.82 9.85 14.11
CA ALA A 43 -3.86 9.37 13.12
C ALA A 43 -3.45 7.92 13.38
N SER A 44 -3.24 7.54 14.64
CA SER A 44 -2.89 6.15 15.00
C SER A 44 -4.03 5.18 14.73
N TYR A 45 -5.28 5.61 14.90
CA TYR A 45 -6.45 4.81 14.55
C TYR A 45 -6.56 4.62 13.03
N VAL A 46 -6.45 5.71 12.26
CA VAL A 46 -6.51 5.66 10.79
C VAL A 46 -5.37 4.81 10.21
N LEU A 47 -4.16 4.89 10.77
CA LEU A 47 -3.04 4.04 10.35
C LEU A 47 -3.32 2.55 10.57
N ARG A 48 -4.03 2.17 11.64
CA ARG A 48 -4.44 0.78 11.86
C ARG A 48 -5.48 0.32 10.85
N LEU A 49 -6.48 1.14 10.55
CA LEU A 49 -7.47 0.85 9.51
C LEU A 49 -6.82 0.70 8.13
N PHE A 50 -5.86 1.58 7.83
CA PHE A 50 -5.05 1.48 6.60
C PHE A 50 -4.19 0.22 6.59
N GLY A 51 -3.58 -0.11 7.73
CA GLY A 51 -2.70 -1.25 7.92
C GLY A 51 -3.40 -2.58 7.68
N ILE A 52 -4.55 -2.82 8.32
CA ILE A 52 -5.28 -4.08 8.18
C ILE A 52 -5.74 -4.32 6.75
N ARG A 53 -6.25 -3.29 6.05
CA ARG A 53 -6.59 -3.36 4.63
C ARG A 53 -5.40 -3.81 3.80
N THR A 54 -4.24 -3.22 4.06
CA THR A 54 -3.00 -3.52 3.34
C THR A 54 -2.52 -4.94 3.59
N VAL A 55 -2.59 -5.42 4.83
CA VAL A 55 -2.26 -6.81 5.20
C VAL A 55 -3.16 -7.80 4.48
N VAL A 56 -4.47 -7.59 4.50
CA VAL A 56 -5.44 -8.50 3.85
C VAL A 56 -5.17 -8.61 2.35
N ILE A 57 -4.90 -7.49 1.66
CA ILE A 57 -4.51 -7.53 0.24
C ILE A 57 -3.17 -8.27 0.06
N GLY A 58 -2.21 -8.06 0.96
CA GLY A 58 -0.92 -8.77 0.95
C GLY A 58 -1.07 -10.30 1.05
N LEU A 59 -1.94 -10.78 1.94
CA LEU A 59 -2.25 -12.20 2.10
C LEU A 59 -2.94 -12.76 0.85
N ALA A 60 -3.93 -12.06 0.30
CA ALA A 60 -4.63 -12.48 -0.90
C ALA A 60 -3.71 -12.56 -2.14
N LEU A 61 -2.64 -11.76 -2.19
CA LEU A 61 -1.64 -11.82 -3.26
C LEU A 61 -0.80 -13.09 -3.23
N VAL A 62 -0.68 -13.78 -2.08
CA VAL A 62 0.07 -15.05 -1.93
C VAL A 62 -0.85 -16.26 -1.76
N ASP A 63 -2.16 -16.09 -1.95
CA ASP A 63 -3.14 -17.15 -1.87
C ASP A 63 -2.84 -18.30 -2.85
N LYS A 64 -3.25 -19.53 -2.53
CA LYS A 64 -3.08 -20.70 -3.38
C LYS A 64 -4.02 -20.68 -4.59
N ASP A 65 -5.16 -20.00 -4.49
CA ASP A 65 -6.13 -19.85 -5.57
C ASP A 65 -5.72 -18.76 -6.59
N PRO A 66 -5.52 -19.09 -7.88
CA PRO A 66 -5.22 -18.11 -8.93
C PRO A 66 -6.28 -17.03 -9.12
N VAL A 67 -7.55 -17.32 -8.88
CA VAL A 67 -8.66 -16.37 -9.01
C VAL A 67 -8.56 -15.32 -7.90
N VAL A 68 -8.31 -15.75 -6.65
CA VAL A 68 -8.08 -14.85 -5.52
C VAL A 68 -6.88 -13.94 -5.78
N ARG A 69 -5.76 -14.49 -6.25
CA ARG A 69 -4.57 -13.70 -6.60
C ARG A 69 -4.83 -12.67 -7.70
N ALA A 70 -5.56 -13.05 -8.76
CA ALA A 70 -5.89 -12.15 -9.86
C ALA A 70 -6.79 -11.00 -9.39
N ASN A 71 -7.80 -11.31 -8.58
CA ASN A 71 -8.66 -10.29 -7.98
C ASN A 71 -7.86 -9.36 -7.05
N ALA A 72 -6.97 -9.92 -6.23
CA ALA A 72 -6.12 -9.14 -5.33
C ALA A 72 -5.23 -8.14 -6.09
N VAL A 73 -4.67 -8.52 -7.24
CA VAL A 73 -3.89 -7.60 -8.11
C VAL A 73 -4.76 -6.48 -8.67
N ALA A 74 -6.00 -6.75 -9.06
CA ALA A 74 -6.92 -5.72 -9.58
C ALA A 74 -7.33 -4.72 -8.49
N VAL A 75 -7.79 -5.22 -7.34
CA VAL A 75 -8.14 -4.41 -6.17
C VAL A 75 -6.94 -3.59 -5.70
N ALA A 76 -5.75 -4.21 -5.71
CA ALA A 76 -4.51 -3.56 -5.35
C ALA A 76 -4.21 -2.30 -6.16
N ALA A 77 -4.43 -2.35 -7.47
CA ALA A 77 -4.17 -1.23 -8.36
C ALA A 77 -5.12 -0.06 -8.07
N VAL A 78 -6.41 -0.35 -7.86
CA VAL A 78 -7.43 0.67 -7.56
C VAL A 78 -7.12 1.37 -6.25
N VAL A 79 -6.91 0.60 -5.17
CA VAL A 79 -6.63 1.16 -3.83
C VAL A 79 -5.40 2.06 -3.85
N HIS A 80 -4.32 1.62 -4.50
CA HIS A 80 -3.07 2.39 -4.49
C HIS A 80 -3.10 3.62 -5.38
N ALA A 81 -3.87 3.59 -6.48
CA ALA A 81 -4.09 4.77 -7.29
C ALA A 81 -4.88 5.82 -6.50
N SER A 82 -5.91 5.39 -5.77
CA SER A 82 -6.65 6.26 -4.85
C SER A 82 -5.75 6.81 -3.74
N ASP A 83 -4.94 5.98 -3.09
CA ASP A 83 -4.03 6.41 -2.03
C ASP A 83 -2.98 7.40 -2.53
N ALA A 84 -2.44 7.20 -3.74
CA ALA A 84 -1.50 8.14 -4.36
C ALA A 84 -2.15 9.50 -4.65
N ALA A 85 -3.37 9.49 -5.20
CA ALA A 85 -4.14 10.71 -5.45
C ALA A 85 -4.47 11.44 -4.14
N SER A 86 -4.94 10.72 -3.12
CA SER A 86 -5.24 11.28 -1.80
C SER A 86 -3.99 11.88 -1.14
N ALA A 87 -2.85 11.20 -1.18
CA ALA A 87 -1.59 11.71 -0.62
C ALA A 87 -1.11 12.98 -1.33
N ALA A 88 -1.21 13.00 -2.67
CA ALA A 88 -0.85 14.17 -3.46
C ALA A 88 -1.77 15.36 -3.14
N LEU A 89 -3.08 15.15 -3.14
CA LEU A 89 -4.07 16.18 -2.79
C LEU A 89 -3.90 16.70 -1.37
N ALA A 90 -3.63 15.82 -0.40
CA ALA A 90 -3.36 16.21 0.98
C ALA A 90 -2.10 17.08 1.10
N GLY A 91 -1.07 16.83 0.28
CA GLY A 91 0.11 17.69 0.16
C GLY A 91 -0.20 19.04 -0.48
N LEU A 92 -0.96 19.06 -1.57
CA LEU A 92 -1.34 20.28 -2.30
C LEU A 92 -2.26 21.20 -1.49
N THR A 93 -3.10 20.63 -0.63
CA THR A 93 -4.06 21.36 0.22
C THR A 93 -3.50 21.70 1.60
N GLY A 94 -2.27 21.31 1.91
CA GLY A 94 -1.63 21.58 3.21
C GLY A 94 -2.16 20.72 4.38
N GLN A 95 -2.95 19.67 4.11
CA GLN A 95 -3.42 18.73 5.13
C GLN A 95 -2.29 17.85 5.68
N LEU A 96 -1.22 17.67 4.92
CA LEU A 96 -0.02 16.95 5.33
C LEU A 96 1.24 17.80 5.15
N PRO A 97 2.26 17.64 6.03
CA PRO A 97 3.58 18.21 5.79
C PRO A 97 4.12 17.77 4.44
N ARG A 98 4.79 18.68 3.72
CA ARG A 98 5.27 18.43 2.34
C ARG A 98 6.11 17.15 2.22
N ARG A 99 6.99 16.88 3.19
CA ARG A 99 7.80 15.65 3.23
C ARG A 99 6.92 14.40 3.36
N ALA A 100 5.95 14.42 4.26
CA ALA A 100 4.99 13.34 4.47
C ALA A 100 4.21 13.01 3.19
N ALA A 101 3.65 14.05 2.56
CA ALA A 101 2.86 13.92 1.34
C ALA A 101 3.70 13.37 0.18
N LEU A 102 4.94 13.85 0.00
CA LEU A 102 5.86 13.35 -1.02
C LEU A 102 6.20 11.88 -0.79
N THR A 103 6.58 11.49 0.43
CA THR A 103 6.89 10.10 0.77
C THR A 103 5.69 9.19 0.54
N ALA A 104 4.50 9.57 1.02
CA ALA A 104 3.28 8.79 0.84
C ALA A 104 2.90 8.64 -0.65
N THR A 105 2.94 9.74 -1.41
CA THR A 105 2.65 9.74 -2.85
C THR A 105 3.64 8.84 -3.61
N ALA A 106 4.93 8.93 -3.30
CA ALA A 106 5.97 8.11 -3.94
C ALA A 106 5.76 6.61 -3.66
N ILE A 107 5.55 6.23 -2.39
CA ILE A 107 5.30 4.83 -2.00
C ILE A 107 4.06 4.30 -2.71
N SER A 108 2.95 5.03 -2.68
CA SER A 108 1.71 4.62 -3.35
C SER A 108 1.89 4.50 -4.86
N SER A 109 2.63 5.42 -5.50
CA SER A 109 2.91 5.37 -6.94
C SER A 109 3.75 4.15 -7.34
N VAL A 110 4.78 3.82 -6.54
CA VAL A 110 5.56 2.59 -6.73
C VAL A 110 4.66 1.35 -6.63
N ASN A 111 3.73 1.35 -5.67
CA ASN A 111 2.80 0.23 -5.53
C ASN A 111 1.79 0.13 -6.69
N VAL A 112 1.35 1.26 -7.27
CA VAL A 112 0.56 1.28 -8.51
C VAL A 112 1.37 0.63 -9.63
N ALA A 113 2.61 1.05 -9.84
CA ALA A 113 3.48 0.48 -10.87
C ALA A 113 3.66 -1.03 -10.70
N LEU A 114 3.96 -1.52 -9.50
CA LEU A 114 4.06 -2.95 -9.19
C LEU A 114 2.75 -3.70 -9.48
N SER A 115 1.59 -3.12 -9.14
CA SER A 115 0.29 -3.73 -9.38
C SER A 115 -0.01 -3.83 -10.89
N LEU A 116 0.33 -2.80 -11.66
CA LEU A 116 0.18 -2.81 -13.12
C LEU A 116 1.13 -3.81 -13.80
N LEU A 117 2.37 -3.92 -13.33
CA LEU A 117 3.34 -4.90 -13.82
C LEU A 117 2.88 -6.33 -13.50
N ALA A 118 2.40 -6.59 -12.28
CA ALA A 118 1.84 -7.89 -11.90
C ALA A 118 0.62 -8.25 -12.76
N ARG A 119 -0.26 -7.28 -13.04
CA ARG A 119 -1.43 -7.49 -13.91
C ARG A 119 -1.03 -7.82 -15.35
N ARG A 120 -0.03 -7.11 -15.89
CA ARG A 120 0.52 -7.40 -17.23
C ARG A 120 1.10 -8.81 -17.29
N ALA A 121 1.89 -9.21 -16.30
CA ALA A 121 2.47 -10.55 -16.21
C ALA A 121 1.40 -11.66 -16.14
N GLN A 122 0.30 -11.44 -15.40
CA GLN A 122 -0.83 -12.37 -15.34
C GLN A 122 -1.55 -12.52 -16.68
N ILE A 123 -1.71 -11.44 -17.44
CA ILE A 123 -2.35 -11.48 -18.77
C ILE A 123 -1.47 -12.23 -19.77
N ALA A 124 -0.16 -11.99 -19.75
CA ALA A 124 0.79 -12.64 -20.66
C ALA A 124 0.98 -14.15 -20.42
N ALA A 125 0.59 -14.64 -19.24
CA ALA A 125 0.69 -16.05 -18.85
C ALA A 125 -0.61 -16.85 -19.05
N ARG A 126 -1.67 -16.22 -19.60
CA ARG A 126 -2.92 -16.87 -20.00
C ARG A 126 -2.89 -17.16 -21.49
#